data_AF-A0A1J4K6J7-F1
#
_entry.id   AF-A0A1J4K6J7-F1
#
_cell.length_a   1.000
_cell.length_b   1.000
_cell.length_c   1.000
_cell.angle_alpha   90.00
_cell.angle_beta   90.00
_cell.angle_gamma   90.00
#
_symmetry.space_group_name_H-M   'P 1'
#
loop_
_entity.id
_entity.type
_entity.pdbx_description
1 polymer ?
#
loop_
_entity_poly.entity_id
_entity_poly.type
_entity_poly.pdbx_seq_one_letter_code
_entity_poly.pdbx_strand_id
1 'polypeptide(L)'
;MLQVYVMSANDLPKMDLNGKADPYCNVYGSDYKDKFKCGQTKIIKKDLNPNWDPSCAQPFSIPFTAAKSLKFELFDYDAVGSHDKIGSAKFDFFINQLNTVTTLQVKPKRDTKHRPTLTVKVVPPFNLFQQMPYQPQYTYLYFFLTMNPPSFQRNVHLQLFEFSPDEKCPFQHIAYGNKANGIKMDSMPNHVGPTGFTHCIRVNLLKKRIHFYVPFIYSTNYQGVASIHVAASTKPNKTKNAKGKKSFDSSQMNIILLNHYDVNVTNIGKPEAVFPGMLVAFQNAQVNFLTTMQFFRSQETSLMGIARKYANQLIPNTPLNVKFAITTGRPISFFTIAQYHDIPVPNHLSVALGWDTETDLDSSIICLNKSRKVDKTVYFGYKIAYSSAIQHMGDNLTGRGSGDDERIMVRFDQIPEDVTYLAVTITSFRNVPFTYVKGGFLRLFIPDNNKELLYLPLKKQKNKTCLFFAMFVKINGQWYLFPVMKYYNANTAEVVSKEIEQMLNQTNYIKKMTDRIIE
;
A
#
# COMPACT_ATOMS: atom_id res chain seq x y z
N MET A 1 -2.75 -24.53 13.86
CA MET A 1 -3.10 -25.53 12.83
C MET A 1 -4.41 -25.17 12.12
N LEU A 2 -4.40 -25.05 10.79
CA LEU A 2 -5.60 -25.08 9.96
C LEU A 2 -6.29 -26.43 10.16
N GLN A 3 -7.59 -26.40 10.45
CA GLN A 3 -8.44 -27.58 10.55
C GLN A 3 -9.14 -27.79 9.21
N VAL A 4 -8.88 -28.92 8.58
CA VAL A 4 -9.49 -29.29 7.29
C VAL A 4 -10.38 -30.49 7.51
N TYR A 5 -11.67 -30.32 7.25
CA TYR A 5 -12.67 -31.39 7.29
C TYR A 5 -12.93 -31.83 5.85
N VAL A 6 -12.73 -33.11 5.57
CA VAL A 6 -13.12 -33.73 4.30
C VAL A 6 -14.41 -34.48 4.55
N MET A 7 -15.52 -33.92 4.09
CA MET A 7 -16.85 -34.35 4.52
C MET A 7 -17.39 -35.46 3.63
N SER A 8 -17.48 -35.21 2.32
CA SER A 8 -18.04 -36.16 1.37
C SER A 8 -17.50 -35.96 -0.04
N ALA A 9 -17.68 -36.96 -0.89
CA ALA A 9 -17.59 -36.79 -2.33
C ALA A 9 -18.90 -37.26 -2.99
N ASN A 10 -19.19 -36.77 -4.19
CA ASN A 10 -20.35 -37.20 -4.96
C ASN A 10 -19.97 -37.47 -6.41
N ASP A 11 -20.72 -38.37 -7.05
CA ASP A 11 -20.59 -38.74 -8.46
C ASP A 11 -19.16 -39.19 -8.84
N LEU A 12 -18.54 -39.99 -7.97
CA LEU A 12 -17.26 -40.61 -8.29
C LEU A 12 -17.42 -41.65 -9.42
N PRO A 13 -16.48 -41.73 -10.37
CA PRO A 13 -16.51 -42.79 -11.38
C PRO A 13 -16.26 -44.15 -10.73
N LYS A 14 -16.84 -45.21 -11.31
CA LYS A 14 -16.42 -46.58 -11.02
C LYS A 14 -14.98 -46.78 -11.49
N MET A 15 -14.22 -47.52 -10.70
CA MET A 15 -12.82 -47.81 -10.99
C MET A 15 -12.61 -49.32 -11.18
N ASP A 16 -13.36 -50.15 -10.45
CA ASP A 16 -13.47 -51.59 -10.67
C ASP A 16 -14.40 -52.02 -11.81
N LEU A 17 -13.98 -53.02 -12.59
CA LEU A 17 -14.74 -53.63 -13.70
C LEU A 17 -16.10 -54.21 -13.29
N ASN A 18 -16.19 -54.81 -12.09
CA ASN A 18 -17.39 -55.46 -11.55
C ASN A 18 -17.87 -54.86 -10.23
N GLY A 19 -17.43 -53.63 -9.91
CA GLY A 19 -17.62 -53.01 -8.61
C GLY A 19 -17.91 -51.51 -8.66
N LYS A 20 -18.22 -50.95 -7.49
CA LYS A 20 -18.11 -49.50 -7.23
C LYS A 20 -16.72 -49.27 -6.60
N ALA A 21 -16.21 -48.06 -6.65
CA ALA A 21 -14.98 -47.70 -5.94
C ALA A 21 -15.14 -47.85 -4.41
N ASP A 22 -14.02 -48.09 -3.75
CA ASP A 22 -13.74 -48.04 -2.32
C ASP A 22 -12.99 -46.72 -1.98
N PRO A 23 -13.63 -45.54 -2.08
CA PRO A 23 -12.91 -44.27 -2.09
C PRO A 23 -12.32 -43.84 -0.75
N TYR A 24 -11.16 -43.21 -0.84
CA TYR A 24 -10.57 -42.40 0.23
C TYR A 24 -9.89 -41.14 -0.35
N CYS A 25 -9.64 -40.15 0.50
CA CYS A 25 -8.99 -38.90 0.13
C CYS A 25 -7.70 -38.69 0.93
N ASN A 26 -6.60 -38.43 0.22
CA ASN A 26 -5.36 -37.91 0.81
C ASN A 26 -5.39 -36.39 0.83
N VAL A 27 -4.99 -35.79 1.96
CA VAL A 27 -4.93 -34.34 2.15
C VAL A 27 -3.47 -33.90 2.19
N TYR A 28 -3.14 -32.88 1.41
CA TYR A 28 -1.80 -32.29 1.34
C TYR A 28 -1.85 -30.78 1.55
N GLY A 29 -0.89 -30.24 2.30
CA GLY A 29 -0.51 -28.83 2.22
C GLY A 29 0.47 -28.64 1.08
N SER A 30 0.37 -27.54 0.34
CA SER A 30 1.28 -27.24 -0.78
C SER A 30 1.73 -25.79 -0.78
N ASP A 31 3.04 -25.58 -0.95
CA ASP A 31 3.61 -24.33 -1.44
C ASP A 31 3.91 -24.50 -2.95
N TYR A 32 4.04 -23.43 -3.73
CA TYR A 32 4.11 -23.40 -5.20
C TYR A 32 5.08 -24.43 -5.85
N LYS A 33 6.03 -25.01 -5.09
CA LYS A 33 7.00 -26.01 -5.56
C LYS A 33 6.89 -27.38 -4.87
N ASP A 34 6.40 -27.47 -3.63
CA ASP A 34 6.44 -28.69 -2.81
C ASP A 34 5.06 -29.02 -2.17
N LYS A 35 4.78 -30.32 -1.97
CA LYS A 35 3.60 -30.81 -1.23
C LYS A 35 4.02 -31.70 -0.07
N PHE A 36 3.36 -31.58 1.08
CA PHE A 36 3.54 -32.47 2.22
C PHE A 36 2.22 -33.11 2.62
N LYS A 37 2.23 -34.42 2.91
CA LYS A 37 1.02 -35.17 3.27
C LYS A 37 0.61 -34.82 4.70
N CYS A 38 -0.65 -34.44 4.89
CA CYS A 38 -1.22 -34.07 6.19
C CYS A 38 -2.06 -35.19 6.79
N GLY A 39 -2.66 -36.04 5.95
CA GLY A 39 -3.48 -37.15 6.43
C GLY A 39 -4.27 -37.82 5.31
N GLN A 40 -5.13 -38.74 5.72
CA GLN A 40 -5.97 -39.56 4.86
C GLN A 40 -7.31 -39.83 5.55
N THR A 41 -8.40 -39.81 4.79
CA THR A 41 -9.72 -40.21 5.31
C THR A 41 -9.80 -41.73 5.50
N LYS A 42 -10.85 -42.19 6.18
CA LYS A 42 -11.20 -43.62 6.16
C LYS A 42 -11.56 -44.06 4.74
N ILE A 43 -11.37 -45.34 4.48
CA ILE A 43 -11.85 -46.00 3.26
C ILE A 43 -13.32 -46.37 3.48
N ILE A 44 -14.19 -45.97 2.56
CA ILE A 44 -15.60 -46.41 2.53
C ILE A 44 -15.74 -47.36 1.36
N LYS A 45 -16.25 -48.57 1.60
CA LYS A 45 -16.32 -49.61 0.57
C LYS A 45 -17.55 -49.48 -0.32
N LYS A 46 -17.39 -49.68 -1.61
CA LYS A 46 -18.41 -49.80 -2.64
C LYS A 46 -19.40 -48.63 -2.65
N ASP A 47 -18.89 -47.41 -2.58
CA ASP A 47 -19.70 -46.20 -2.56
C ASP A 47 -19.10 -45.12 -3.46
N LEU A 48 -19.92 -44.58 -4.36
CA LEU A 48 -19.51 -43.49 -5.26
C LEU A 48 -19.87 -42.11 -4.70
N ASN A 49 -20.57 -42.08 -3.55
CA ASN A 49 -20.94 -40.86 -2.84
C ASN A 49 -20.55 -40.95 -1.35
N PRO A 50 -19.27 -41.23 -1.04
CA PRO A 50 -18.82 -41.48 0.31
C PRO A 50 -19.07 -40.27 1.22
N ASN A 51 -19.49 -40.54 2.45
CA ASN A 51 -19.66 -39.55 3.51
C ASN A 51 -18.74 -39.87 4.68
N TRP A 52 -17.57 -39.22 4.74
CA TRP A 52 -16.50 -39.50 5.70
C TRP A 52 -16.68 -38.79 7.04
N ASP A 53 -17.19 -37.55 7.04
CA ASP A 53 -17.33 -36.74 8.26
C ASP A 53 -18.43 -35.66 8.12
N PRO A 54 -19.72 -36.03 8.11
CA PRO A 54 -20.81 -35.08 7.93
C PRO A 54 -20.98 -34.10 9.10
N SER A 55 -20.55 -34.48 10.31
CA SER A 55 -20.66 -33.66 11.51
C SER A 55 -19.45 -32.76 11.74
N CYS A 56 -18.42 -32.81 10.88
CA CYS A 56 -17.15 -32.10 11.06
C CYS A 56 -16.51 -32.41 12.43
N ALA A 57 -16.45 -33.68 12.81
CA ALA A 57 -15.92 -34.11 14.10
C ALA A 57 -14.40 -34.37 14.07
N GLN A 58 -13.81 -34.64 12.90
CA GLN A 58 -12.42 -35.13 12.78
C GLN A 58 -11.62 -34.31 11.75
N PRO A 59 -11.01 -33.19 12.16
CA PRO A 59 -10.21 -32.37 11.26
C PRO A 59 -8.79 -32.91 11.05
N PHE A 60 -8.29 -32.77 9.83
CA PHE A 60 -6.85 -32.79 9.56
C PHE A 60 -6.22 -31.48 10.02
N SER A 61 -5.16 -31.59 10.82
CA SER A 61 -4.40 -30.43 11.30
C SER A 61 -3.23 -30.13 10.38
N ILE A 62 -3.24 -28.95 9.77
CA ILE A 62 -2.21 -28.52 8.82
C ILE A 62 -1.51 -27.29 9.40
N PRO A 63 -0.16 -27.23 9.44
CA PRO A 63 0.53 -25.99 9.78
C PRO A 63 0.20 -24.93 8.72
N PHE A 64 -0.58 -23.91 9.12
CA PHE A 64 -1.08 -22.88 8.18
C PHE A 64 0.08 -22.06 7.56
N THR A 65 1.19 -21.92 8.28
CA THR A 65 2.40 -21.24 7.80
C THR A 65 3.19 -22.05 6.77
N ALA A 66 2.93 -23.36 6.64
CA ALA A 66 3.67 -24.25 5.75
C ALA A 66 3.00 -24.45 4.38
N ALA A 67 1.75 -23.98 4.19
CA ALA A 67 0.98 -24.22 2.97
C ALA A 67 0.37 -22.93 2.41
N LYS A 68 0.40 -22.77 1.08
CA LYS A 68 -0.28 -21.67 0.34
C LYS A 68 -1.59 -22.10 -0.32
N SER A 69 -1.78 -23.41 -0.48
CA SER A 69 -3.04 -24.01 -0.92
C SER A 69 -3.16 -25.43 -0.34
N LEU A 70 -4.34 -26.01 -0.43
CA LEU A 70 -4.58 -27.42 -0.13
C LEU A 70 -4.79 -28.20 -1.42
N LYS A 71 -4.27 -29.42 -1.43
CA LYS A 71 -4.51 -30.39 -2.50
C LYS A 71 -5.16 -31.64 -1.92
N PHE A 72 -6.21 -32.08 -2.59
CA PHE A 72 -6.96 -33.29 -2.27
C PHE A 72 -6.76 -34.28 -3.42
N GLU A 73 -6.35 -35.50 -3.11
CA GLU A 73 -6.20 -36.56 -4.09
C GLU A 73 -7.09 -37.74 -3.69
N LEU A 74 -8.05 -38.07 -4.55
CA LEU A 74 -9.01 -39.15 -4.36
C LEU A 74 -8.49 -40.43 -5.02
N PHE A 75 -8.62 -41.53 -4.30
CA PHE A 75 -8.15 -42.85 -4.71
C PHE A 75 -9.22 -43.90 -4.44
N ASP A 76 -9.17 -44.95 -5.25
CA ASP A 76 -9.83 -46.21 -5.00
C ASP A 76 -8.90 -47.16 -4.24
N TYR A 77 -9.40 -47.81 -3.19
CA TYR A 77 -8.60 -48.72 -2.39
C TYR A 77 -8.62 -50.14 -2.98
N ASP A 78 -7.50 -50.55 -3.57
CA ASP A 78 -7.25 -51.96 -3.90
C ASP A 78 -6.59 -52.74 -2.76
N ALA A 79 -7.11 -53.93 -2.44
CA ALA A 79 -6.49 -54.81 -1.44
C ALA A 79 -5.17 -55.44 -1.90
N VAL A 80 -4.97 -55.52 -3.22
CA VAL A 80 -3.77 -56.08 -3.87
C VAL A 80 -3.33 -55.13 -4.98
N GLY A 81 -2.06 -54.74 -4.98
CA GLY A 81 -1.49 -53.82 -6.00
C GLY A 81 -1.53 -52.35 -5.58
N SER A 82 -1.39 -51.45 -6.55
CA SER A 82 -1.37 -50.00 -6.32
C SER A 82 -2.75 -49.38 -6.43
N HIS A 83 -3.16 -48.62 -5.42
CA HIS A 83 -4.42 -47.88 -5.40
C HIS A 83 -4.64 -46.98 -6.61
N ASP A 84 -5.80 -47.11 -7.24
CA ASP A 84 -6.12 -46.35 -8.44
C ASP A 84 -6.56 -44.90 -8.15
N LYS A 85 -5.80 -43.93 -8.65
CA LYS A 85 -6.14 -42.52 -8.48
C LYS A 85 -7.38 -42.15 -9.31
N ILE A 86 -8.44 -41.72 -8.63
CA ILE A 86 -9.69 -41.23 -9.22
C ILE A 86 -9.51 -39.83 -9.79
N GLY A 87 -8.94 -38.91 -9.00
CA GLY A 87 -8.84 -37.50 -9.39
C GLY A 87 -8.20 -36.62 -8.32
N SER A 88 -8.24 -35.31 -8.55
CA SER A 88 -7.76 -34.34 -7.56
C SER A 88 -8.53 -33.03 -7.61
N ALA A 89 -8.65 -32.40 -6.44
CA ALA A 89 -9.18 -31.05 -6.27
C ALA A 89 -8.14 -30.16 -5.57
N LYS A 90 -8.26 -28.85 -5.77
CA LYS A 90 -7.43 -27.83 -5.14
C LYS A 90 -8.32 -26.84 -4.41
N PHE A 91 -7.93 -26.45 -3.20
CA PHE A 91 -8.54 -25.36 -2.46
C PHE A 91 -7.49 -24.27 -2.27
N ASP A 92 -7.71 -23.13 -2.92
CA ASP A 92 -6.93 -21.93 -2.70
C ASP A 92 -7.55 -21.14 -1.54
N PHE A 93 -6.72 -20.57 -0.67
CA PHE A 93 -7.22 -19.87 0.52
C PHE A 93 -7.86 -18.53 0.14
N PHE A 94 -9.14 -18.56 -0.22
CA PHE A 94 -9.96 -17.37 -0.40
C PHE A 94 -10.80 -17.11 0.85
N ILE A 95 -10.80 -15.86 1.32
CA ILE A 95 -11.39 -15.47 2.60
C ILE A 95 -12.89 -15.80 2.70
N ASN A 96 -13.62 -15.62 1.60
CA ASN A 96 -15.06 -15.90 1.52
C ASN A 96 -15.40 -17.40 1.58
N GLN A 97 -14.41 -18.30 1.39
CA GLN A 97 -14.60 -19.75 1.41
C GLN A 97 -14.18 -20.37 2.76
N LEU A 98 -13.44 -19.64 3.59
CA LEU A 98 -13.02 -20.12 4.92
C LEU A 98 -14.20 -20.12 5.89
N ASN A 99 -14.25 -21.09 6.80
CA ASN A 99 -15.37 -21.39 7.70
C ASN A 99 -16.69 -21.78 7.02
N THR A 100 -16.75 -21.80 5.69
CA THR A 100 -17.90 -22.27 4.93
C THR A 100 -17.68 -23.69 4.42
N VAL A 101 -18.77 -24.46 4.29
CA VAL A 101 -18.74 -25.74 3.58
C VAL A 101 -18.67 -25.44 2.09
N THR A 102 -17.60 -25.88 1.45
CA THR A 102 -17.32 -25.61 0.04
C THR A 102 -17.35 -26.91 -0.75
N THR A 103 -18.04 -26.89 -1.89
CA THR A 103 -18.01 -28.00 -2.87
C THR A 103 -16.98 -27.69 -3.95
N LEU A 104 -15.94 -28.51 -4.04
CA LEU A 104 -14.88 -28.42 -5.04
C LEU A 104 -15.17 -29.35 -6.20
N GLN A 105 -14.91 -28.87 -7.42
CA GLN A 105 -14.90 -29.72 -8.60
C GLN A 105 -13.63 -30.59 -8.60
N VAL A 106 -13.80 -31.91 -8.70
CA VAL A 106 -12.68 -32.85 -8.78
C VAL A 106 -12.31 -33.01 -10.25
N LYS A 107 -11.04 -32.75 -10.59
CA LYS A 107 -10.51 -33.07 -11.92
C LYS A 107 -10.20 -34.57 -11.97
N PRO A 108 -10.91 -35.38 -12.78
CA PRO A 108 -10.63 -36.80 -12.90
C PRO A 108 -9.24 -37.06 -13.47
N LYS A 109 -8.62 -38.20 -13.13
CA LYS A 109 -7.35 -38.63 -13.74
C LYS A 109 -7.52 -39.06 -15.19
N ARG A 110 -8.66 -39.67 -15.53
CA ARG A 110 -9.04 -40.11 -16.87
C ARG A 110 -10.37 -39.46 -17.25
N ASP A 111 -10.57 -39.16 -18.53
CA ASP A 111 -11.83 -38.59 -19.00
C ASP A 111 -13.01 -39.51 -18.67
N THR A 112 -14.07 -38.90 -18.15
CA THR A 112 -15.26 -39.61 -17.70
C THR A 112 -16.50 -38.75 -17.91
N LYS A 113 -17.66 -39.40 -18.08
CA LYS A 113 -18.97 -38.73 -18.15
C LYS A 113 -19.40 -38.20 -16.78
N HIS A 114 -18.84 -38.74 -15.70
CA HIS A 114 -19.09 -38.29 -14.34
C HIS A 114 -18.50 -36.89 -14.08
N ARG A 115 -19.06 -36.17 -13.10
CA ARG A 115 -18.63 -34.84 -12.65
C ARG A 115 -18.37 -34.89 -11.15
N PRO A 116 -17.29 -35.56 -10.73
CA PRO A 116 -17.05 -35.80 -9.32
C PRO A 116 -16.84 -34.48 -8.57
N THR A 117 -17.43 -34.40 -7.39
CA THR A 117 -17.28 -33.25 -6.48
C THR A 117 -16.78 -33.70 -5.12
N LEU A 118 -16.10 -32.80 -4.41
CA LEU A 118 -15.60 -33.01 -3.07
C LEU A 118 -16.07 -31.89 -2.15
N THR A 119 -16.77 -32.23 -1.08
CA THR A 119 -17.25 -31.31 -0.06
C THR A 119 -16.23 -31.24 1.07
N VAL A 120 -15.71 -30.04 1.32
CA VAL A 120 -14.74 -29.78 2.38
C VAL A 120 -15.17 -28.57 3.20
N LYS A 121 -14.73 -28.53 4.46
CA LYS A 121 -14.78 -27.33 5.28
C LYS A 121 -13.36 -27.02 5.76
N VAL A 122 -12.92 -25.79 5.54
CA VAL A 122 -11.60 -25.34 5.96
C VAL A 122 -11.79 -24.30 7.05
N VAL A 123 -11.36 -24.64 8.27
CA VAL A 123 -11.43 -23.79 9.45
C VAL A 123 -10.01 -23.35 9.80
N PRO A 124 -9.72 -22.05 9.84
CA PRO A 124 -8.38 -21.56 10.16
C PRO A 124 -7.98 -21.86 11.62
N PRO A 125 -6.67 -21.85 11.93
CA PRO A 125 -6.22 -21.90 13.32
C PRO A 125 -6.68 -20.66 14.07
N PHE A 126 -7.79 -20.76 14.81
CA PHE A 126 -8.40 -19.67 15.58
C PHE A 126 -8.74 -18.43 14.72
N ASN A 127 -10.04 -18.18 14.53
CA ASN A 127 -10.61 -16.89 14.11
C ASN A 127 -9.68 -15.98 13.26
N LEU A 128 -9.49 -16.31 11.97
CA LEU A 128 -8.98 -15.35 10.96
C LEU A 128 -9.73 -14.00 11.03
N PHE A 129 -10.95 -14.07 11.55
CA PHE A 129 -11.76 -12.96 12.02
C PHE A 129 -11.97 -13.12 13.52
N GLN A 130 -11.20 -12.40 14.33
CA GLN A 130 -11.68 -12.12 15.67
C GLN A 130 -12.81 -11.10 15.49
N GLN A 131 -14.04 -11.58 15.29
CA GLN A 131 -15.23 -10.76 15.52
C GLN A 131 -15.26 -10.50 17.02
N MET A 132 -14.71 -9.37 17.42
CA MET A 132 -14.92 -8.89 18.77
C MET A 132 -16.40 -8.52 18.88
N PRO A 133 -17.08 -8.88 19.99
CA PRO A 133 -18.46 -8.47 20.19
C PRO A 133 -18.56 -6.96 20.00
N TYR A 134 -19.50 -6.54 19.17
CA TYR A 134 -19.81 -5.14 18.90
C TYR A 134 -19.83 -4.36 20.22
N GLN A 135 -18.93 -3.38 20.32
CA GLN A 135 -18.97 -2.37 21.36
C GLN A 135 -19.38 -1.06 20.68
N PRO A 136 -20.61 -0.57 20.88
CA PRO A 136 -21.13 0.64 20.24
C PRO A 136 -20.45 1.90 20.77
N GLN A 137 -19.14 2.12 20.53
CA GLN A 137 -18.48 3.29 21.10
C GLN A 137 -17.11 3.71 20.54
N TYR A 138 -16.41 2.92 19.72
CA TYR A 138 -15.04 3.28 19.31
C TYR A 138 -14.97 4.33 18.20
N THR A 139 -14.64 5.57 18.58
CA THR A 139 -14.46 6.66 17.61
C THR A 139 -13.06 6.63 16.96
N TYR A 140 -12.05 6.13 17.66
CA TYR A 140 -10.64 6.21 17.25
C TYR A 140 -9.92 4.87 17.33
N LEU A 141 -9.09 4.61 16.32
CA LEU A 141 -8.08 3.55 16.34
C LEU A 141 -6.68 4.14 16.45
N TYR A 142 -5.78 3.40 17.09
CA TYR A 142 -4.39 3.73 17.28
C TYR A 142 -3.52 2.55 16.86
N PHE A 143 -2.52 2.81 16.03
CA PHE A 143 -1.46 1.87 15.69
C PHE A 143 -0.17 2.42 16.27
N PHE A 144 0.52 1.66 17.12
CA PHE A 144 1.77 2.12 17.71
C PHE A 144 2.84 1.04 17.79
N LEU A 145 4.10 1.48 17.77
CA LEU A 145 5.27 0.63 17.67
C LEU A 145 6.06 0.63 19.00
N THR A 146 6.39 -0.55 19.49
CA THR A 146 7.36 -0.78 20.59
C THR A 146 8.51 -1.66 20.12
N MET A 147 9.63 -1.64 20.83
CA MET A 147 10.87 -2.31 20.42
C MET A 147 11.60 -2.92 21.62
N ASN A 148 12.16 -4.11 21.44
CA ASN A 148 12.96 -4.81 22.44
C ASN A 148 14.22 -5.47 21.80
N PRO A 149 15.44 -4.96 22.04
CA PRO A 149 15.75 -3.84 22.93
C PRO A 149 15.27 -2.50 22.35
N PRO A 150 15.03 -1.48 23.19
CA PRO A 150 14.69 -0.13 22.71
C PRO A 150 15.79 0.42 21.79
N SER A 151 15.41 1.11 20.70
CA SER A 151 16.35 1.82 19.81
C SER A 151 16.08 3.31 19.79
N PHE A 152 17.14 4.10 19.99
CA PHE A 152 17.10 5.56 19.94
C PHE A 152 17.50 6.12 18.57
N GLN A 153 18.05 5.28 17.68
CA GLN A 153 18.60 5.71 16.38
C GLN A 153 17.52 5.97 15.31
N ARG A 154 16.23 5.81 15.64
CA ARG A 154 15.09 5.92 14.70
C ARG A 154 15.16 4.95 13.53
N ASN A 155 15.84 3.83 13.73
CA ASN A 155 16.10 2.80 12.72
C ASN A 155 14.90 1.91 12.39
N VAL A 156 13.73 2.16 12.99
CA VAL A 156 12.52 1.36 12.80
C VAL A 156 11.31 2.29 12.74
N HIS A 157 10.53 2.16 11.66
CA HIS A 157 9.38 3.01 11.37
C HIS A 157 8.12 2.20 11.18
N LEU A 158 7.01 2.71 11.71
CA LEU A 158 5.67 2.21 11.40
C LEU A 158 5.10 2.95 10.19
N GLN A 159 4.76 2.20 9.14
CA GLN A 159 4.02 2.67 7.98
C GLN A 159 2.62 2.06 7.98
N LEU A 160 1.63 2.78 7.46
CA LEU A 160 0.25 2.29 7.35
C LEU A 160 -0.25 2.55 5.94
N PHE A 161 -0.85 1.56 5.31
CA PHE A 161 -1.56 1.74 4.05
C PHE A 161 -3.06 1.61 4.25
N GLU A 162 -3.82 2.35 3.46
CA GLU A 162 -5.29 2.32 3.47
C GLU A 162 -5.83 2.07 2.06
N PHE A 163 -6.89 1.28 1.96
CA PHE A 163 -7.70 1.20 0.75
C PHE A 163 -9.19 1.04 1.09
N SER A 164 -10.06 1.47 0.16
CA SER A 164 -11.51 1.32 0.26
C SER A 164 -12.09 0.95 -1.11
N PRO A 165 -12.76 -0.22 -1.24
CA PRO A 165 -13.42 -0.61 -2.49
C PRO A 165 -14.53 0.37 -2.89
N ASP A 166 -15.30 0.84 -1.90
CA ASP A 166 -16.52 1.62 -2.14
C ASP A 166 -16.24 3.10 -2.41
N GLU A 167 -15.21 3.67 -1.78
CA GLU A 167 -14.89 5.09 -1.94
C GLU A 167 -14.01 5.38 -3.16
N LYS A 168 -13.74 4.38 -4.01
CA LYS A 168 -12.71 4.44 -5.08
C LYS A 168 -11.39 4.98 -4.52
N CYS A 169 -11.13 4.77 -3.23
CA CYS A 169 -9.96 5.30 -2.56
C CYS A 169 -8.78 4.46 -3.04
N PRO A 170 -7.84 5.05 -3.77
CA PRO A 170 -6.69 4.33 -4.26
C PRO A 170 -5.89 3.79 -3.08
N PHE A 171 -5.24 2.64 -3.26
CA PHE A 171 -4.32 2.09 -2.29
C PHE A 171 -3.24 3.14 -1.97
N GLN A 172 -3.29 3.72 -0.77
CA GLN A 172 -2.51 4.90 -0.41
C GLN A 172 -1.60 4.64 0.79
N HIS A 173 -0.36 5.13 0.71
CA HIS A 173 0.56 5.16 1.83
C HIS A 173 0.23 6.34 2.75
N ILE A 174 0.01 6.07 4.03
CA ILE A 174 -0.18 7.09 5.06
C ILE A 174 1.20 7.51 5.56
N ALA A 175 1.83 8.41 4.83
CA ALA A 175 3.08 9.03 5.26
C ALA A 175 2.86 10.09 6.34
N TYR A 176 3.89 10.30 7.16
CA TYR A 176 3.96 11.39 8.13
C TYR A 176 3.47 12.73 7.55
N GLY A 177 2.59 13.42 8.28
CA GLY A 177 2.10 14.76 7.92
C GLY A 177 0.85 14.79 7.04
N ASN A 178 0.41 13.65 6.49
CA ASN A 178 -0.82 13.60 5.72
C ASN A 178 -2.03 13.67 6.66
N LYS A 179 -2.74 14.82 6.67
CA LYS A 179 -4.06 14.96 7.31
C LYS A 179 -5.14 14.49 6.34
N ALA A 180 -5.08 13.24 5.92
CA ALA A 180 -6.10 12.67 5.03
C ALA A 180 -7.32 12.27 5.88
N ASN A 181 -8.48 12.90 5.63
CA ASN A 181 -9.84 12.48 6.03
C ASN A 181 -9.95 11.66 7.33
N GLY A 182 -9.43 12.15 8.46
CA GLY A 182 -9.59 11.49 9.77
C GLY A 182 -8.39 10.67 10.24
N ILE A 183 -7.36 10.46 9.43
CA ILE A 183 -6.09 9.86 9.85
C ILE A 183 -5.13 10.95 10.27
N LYS A 184 -4.43 10.75 11.38
CA LYS A 184 -3.45 11.66 11.93
C LYS A 184 -2.34 10.87 12.61
N MET A 185 -1.12 11.06 12.15
CA MET A 185 0.07 10.66 12.91
C MET A 185 0.21 11.60 14.11
N ASP A 186 0.13 11.06 15.33
CA ASP A 186 0.33 11.84 16.54
C ASP A 186 1.84 11.98 16.82
N SER A 187 2.22 13.09 17.44
CA SER A 187 3.61 13.42 17.76
C SER A 187 4.24 12.31 18.58
N MET A 188 5.51 12.00 18.29
CA MET A 188 6.33 11.05 19.03
C MET A 188 6.13 11.23 20.55
N PRO A 189 5.92 10.15 21.33
CA PRO A 189 5.88 10.26 22.78
C PRO A 189 7.17 10.88 23.31
N ASN A 190 7.07 11.60 24.42
CA ASN A 190 8.23 12.22 25.06
C ASN A 190 9.11 11.22 25.83
N HIS A 191 8.74 9.92 25.87
CA HIS A 191 9.45 8.88 26.61
C HIS A 191 9.72 7.65 25.73
N VAL A 192 11.01 7.32 25.59
CA VAL A 192 11.49 6.05 25.04
C VAL A 192 12.01 5.24 26.23
N GLY A 193 11.24 4.23 26.64
CA GLY A 193 11.60 3.24 27.66
C GLY A 193 11.13 1.85 27.22
N PRO A 194 11.30 0.78 28.03
CA PRO A 194 10.82 -0.57 27.69
C PRO A 194 9.31 -0.65 27.42
N THR A 195 8.56 0.39 27.83
CA THR A 195 7.12 0.59 27.61
C THR A 195 6.79 1.83 26.75
N GLY A 196 7.80 2.46 26.14
CA GLY A 196 7.66 3.69 25.35
C GLY A 196 7.45 3.44 23.85
N PHE A 197 6.60 4.25 23.21
CA PHE A 197 6.30 4.12 21.78
C PHE A 197 7.24 4.96 20.94
N THR A 198 7.59 4.45 19.76
CA THR A 198 8.42 5.21 18.81
C THR A 198 7.57 5.92 17.76
N HIS A 199 6.43 5.32 17.37
CA HIS A 199 5.51 5.81 16.35
C HIS A 199 4.06 5.60 16.79
N CYS A 200 3.16 6.55 16.52
CA CYS A 200 1.72 6.38 16.72
C CYS A 200 0.91 7.00 15.57
N ILE A 201 0.05 6.18 14.94
CA ILE A 201 -0.89 6.58 13.90
C ILE A 201 -2.30 6.47 14.47
N ARG A 202 -3.05 7.56 14.49
CA ARG A 202 -4.46 7.59 14.90
C ARG A 202 -5.38 7.66 13.68
N VAL A 203 -6.45 6.89 13.68
CA VAL A 203 -7.53 6.92 12.67
C VAL A 203 -8.85 7.29 13.36
N ASN A 204 -9.63 8.21 12.78
CA ASN A 204 -10.98 8.56 13.20
C ASN A 204 -12.00 7.81 12.32
N LEU A 205 -12.70 6.85 12.92
CA LEU A 205 -13.63 5.97 12.23
C LEU A 205 -14.92 6.66 11.77
N LEU A 206 -15.33 7.77 12.40
CA LEU A 206 -16.55 8.49 12.01
C LEU A 206 -16.46 9.21 10.67
N LYS A 207 -15.25 9.32 10.09
CA LYS A 207 -15.02 9.99 8.80
C LYS A 207 -14.85 9.00 7.64
N LYS A 208 -15.17 7.73 7.85
CA LYS A 208 -14.71 6.60 7.03
C LYS A 208 -15.85 5.57 6.88
N ARG A 209 -16.09 5.05 5.67
CA ARG A 209 -17.18 4.08 5.42
C ARG A 209 -16.75 2.63 5.64
N ILE A 210 -15.89 2.11 4.76
CA ILE A 210 -15.28 0.77 4.87
C ILE A 210 -13.83 0.91 4.44
N HIS A 211 -12.91 0.66 5.38
CA HIS A 211 -11.48 0.83 5.14
C HIS A 211 -10.69 -0.35 5.64
N PHE A 212 -9.71 -0.73 4.83
CA PHE A 212 -8.73 -1.75 5.14
C PHE A 212 -7.41 -1.07 5.48
N TYR A 213 -6.81 -1.44 6.59
CA TYR A 213 -5.54 -0.90 7.07
C TYR A 213 -4.45 -1.98 7.10
N VAL A 214 -3.29 -1.67 6.52
CA VAL A 214 -2.16 -2.59 6.35
C VAL A 214 -0.92 -1.95 7.00
N PRO A 215 -0.59 -2.28 8.26
CA PRO A 215 0.58 -1.76 8.94
C PRO A 215 1.85 -2.52 8.52
N PHE A 216 2.96 -1.80 8.38
CA PHE A 216 4.28 -2.36 8.12
C PHE A 216 5.31 -1.76 9.07
N ILE A 217 6.23 -2.60 9.53
CA ILE A 217 7.51 -2.15 10.09
C ILE A 217 8.50 -2.03 8.94
N TYR A 218 9.20 -0.90 8.86
CA TYR A 218 10.39 -0.73 8.04
C TYR A 218 11.58 -0.54 8.96
N SER A 219 12.63 -1.34 8.80
CA SER A 219 13.82 -1.27 9.65
C SER A 219 15.12 -1.18 8.87
N THR A 220 16.07 -0.37 9.37
CA THR A 220 17.44 -0.25 8.87
C THR A 220 18.41 -0.39 10.04
N ASN A 221 19.17 -1.48 10.12
CA ASN A 221 20.15 -1.70 11.21
C ASN A 221 19.49 -1.77 12.61
N TYR A 222 18.57 -2.71 12.79
CA TYR A 222 18.01 -3.04 14.09
C TYR A 222 17.95 -4.56 14.26
N GLN A 223 18.28 -5.02 15.46
CA GLN A 223 18.20 -6.43 15.83
C GLN A 223 17.42 -6.53 17.13
N GLY A 224 16.29 -7.23 17.09
CA GLY A 224 15.38 -7.34 18.22
C GLY A 224 13.95 -7.64 17.81
N VAL A 225 13.03 -7.53 18.77
CA VAL A 225 11.59 -7.68 18.56
C VAL A 225 10.97 -6.30 18.39
N ALA A 226 10.32 -6.06 17.25
CA ALA A 226 9.49 -4.89 17.02
C ALA A 226 8.01 -5.29 17.10
N SER A 227 7.21 -4.62 17.94
CA SER A 227 5.81 -4.98 18.15
C SER A 227 4.89 -3.88 17.64
N ILE A 228 3.96 -4.23 16.75
CA ILE A 228 2.87 -3.34 16.32
C ILE A 228 1.66 -3.61 17.18
N HIS A 229 1.20 -2.60 17.89
CA HIS A 229 -0.01 -2.66 18.71
C HIS A 229 -1.14 -1.92 18.04
N VAL A 230 -2.34 -2.46 18.17
CA VAL A 230 -3.59 -1.87 17.70
C VAL A 230 -4.51 -1.67 18.88
N ALA A 231 -4.95 -0.44 19.10
CA ALA A 231 -5.83 -0.08 20.20
C ALA A 231 -6.99 0.81 19.75
N ALA A 232 -8.07 0.84 20.53
CA ALA A 232 -9.23 1.69 20.27
C ALA A 232 -9.56 2.61 21.44
N SER A 233 -10.24 3.72 21.16
CA SER A 233 -10.84 4.59 22.17
C SER A 233 -12.10 5.29 21.68
N THR A 234 -12.96 5.65 22.62
CA THR A 234 -14.20 6.39 22.38
C THR A 234 -13.96 7.89 22.22
N LYS A 235 -12.87 8.41 22.80
CA LYS A 235 -12.48 9.83 22.78
C LYS A 235 -11.09 10.02 22.15
N PRO A 236 -10.81 11.20 21.57
CA PRO A 236 -9.47 11.47 21.07
C PRO A 236 -8.53 11.71 22.25
N ASN A 237 -7.52 10.86 22.42
CA ASN A 237 -6.47 11.11 23.40
C ASN A 237 -5.59 12.26 22.91
N LYS A 238 -5.62 13.37 23.65
CA LYS A 238 -4.79 14.55 23.43
C LYS A 238 -4.33 15.03 24.79
N THR A 239 -3.07 14.82 25.14
CA THR A 239 -2.45 15.55 26.24
C THR A 239 -1.69 16.74 25.66
N LYS A 240 -1.67 17.87 26.37
CA LYS A 240 -0.72 18.95 26.07
C LYS A 240 0.50 18.66 26.95
N ASN A 241 1.68 18.61 26.36
CA ASN A 241 2.90 18.60 27.16
C ASN A 241 3.08 19.94 27.88
N ALA A 242 4.05 20.03 28.81
CA ALA A 242 4.35 21.24 29.58
C ALA A 242 4.62 22.50 28.73
N LYS A 243 4.91 22.34 27.42
CA LYS A 243 5.13 23.42 26.45
C LYS A 243 3.88 23.73 25.59
N GLY A 244 2.71 23.21 25.97
CA GLY A 244 1.45 23.42 25.25
C GLY A 244 1.33 22.69 23.90
N LYS A 245 2.34 21.92 23.50
CA LYS A 245 2.29 21.09 22.27
C LYS A 245 1.47 19.84 22.56
N LYS A 246 0.58 19.49 21.62
CA LYS A 246 -0.17 18.23 21.68
C LYS A 246 0.83 17.08 21.64
N SER A 247 0.79 16.19 22.62
CA SER A 247 1.58 14.97 22.71
C SER A 247 0.65 13.78 22.95
N PHE A 248 1.18 12.59 22.66
CA PHE A 248 0.53 11.33 22.96
C PHE A 248 1.12 10.78 24.26
N ASP A 249 0.27 10.40 25.21
CA ASP A 249 0.66 9.85 26.52
C ASP A 249 -0.14 8.56 26.76
N SER A 250 0.58 7.46 26.94
CA SER A 250 0.01 6.12 27.16
C SER A 250 -0.43 5.84 28.57
N SER A 251 0.15 6.54 29.54
CA SER A 251 -0.13 6.33 30.96
C SER A 251 -1.50 6.89 31.36
N GLN A 252 -2.05 7.81 30.55
CA GLN A 252 -3.35 8.45 30.77
C GLN A 252 -4.48 7.83 29.93
N MET A 253 -4.28 6.63 29.39
CA MET A 253 -5.18 6.11 28.37
C MET A 253 -6.35 5.31 28.91
N ASN A 254 -7.56 5.78 28.59
CA ASN A 254 -8.71 4.90 28.34
C ASN A 254 -8.63 4.36 26.89
N ILE A 255 -7.54 3.68 26.54
CA ILE A 255 -7.48 2.86 25.32
C ILE A 255 -7.69 1.41 25.69
N ILE A 256 -8.36 0.68 24.81
CA ILE A 256 -8.46 -0.77 24.90
C ILE A 256 -7.48 -1.31 23.86
N LEU A 257 -6.43 -2.00 24.33
CA LEU A 257 -5.55 -2.74 23.44
C LEU A 257 -6.38 -3.85 22.78
N LEU A 258 -6.54 -3.75 21.47
CA LEU A 258 -7.33 -4.70 20.70
C LEU A 258 -6.48 -5.88 20.27
N ASN A 259 -5.25 -5.63 19.83
CA ASN A 259 -4.32 -6.68 19.41
C ASN A 259 -2.88 -6.16 19.42
N HIS A 260 -1.91 -7.06 19.43
CA HIS A 260 -0.51 -6.73 19.16
C HIS A 260 0.15 -7.82 18.33
N TYR A 261 1.24 -7.46 17.67
CA TYR A 261 1.94 -8.35 16.78
C TYR A 261 3.44 -8.17 16.86
N ASP A 262 4.12 -9.26 17.17
CA ASP A 262 5.56 -9.27 17.34
C ASP A 262 6.29 -9.67 16.06
N VAL A 263 7.38 -8.95 15.79
CA VAL A 263 8.22 -9.13 14.63
C VAL A 263 9.67 -9.27 15.07
N ASN A 264 10.27 -10.43 14.80
CA ASN A 264 11.70 -10.60 14.94
C ASN A 264 12.41 -9.92 13.76
N VAL A 265 13.01 -8.76 14.03
CA VAL A 265 13.84 -8.02 13.08
C VAL A 265 15.28 -8.50 13.24
N THR A 266 15.85 -8.99 12.14
CA THR A 266 17.22 -9.57 12.13
C THR A 266 18.15 -8.84 11.18
N ASN A 267 17.70 -7.72 10.60
CA ASN A 267 18.34 -7.14 9.43
C ASN A 267 19.35 -6.05 9.78
N ILE A 268 20.60 -6.28 9.34
CA ILE A 268 21.67 -5.28 9.26
C ILE A 268 21.83 -4.96 7.77
N GLY A 269 21.52 -3.72 7.38
CA GLY A 269 21.78 -3.18 6.04
C GLY A 269 20.68 -3.33 4.98
N LYS A 270 19.59 -4.08 5.21
CA LYS A 270 18.45 -4.15 4.26
C LYS A 270 17.10 -3.86 4.93
N PRO A 271 16.13 -3.24 4.23
CA PRO A 271 14.78 -3.09 4.73
C PRO A 271 14.06 -4.42 4.91
N GLU A 272 13.42 -4.65 6.05
CA GLU A 272 12.50 -5.76 6.25
C GLU A 272 11.09 -5.21 6.48
N ALA A 273 10.16 -5.51 5.57
CA ALA A 273 8.75 -5.15 5.69
C ALA A 273 8.01 -6.31 6.35
N VAL A 274 7.59 -6.15 7.60
CA VAL A 274 6.86 -7.23 8.29
C VAL A 274 5.41 -6.85 8.50
N PHE A 275 4.56 -7.74 7.98
CA PHE A 275 3.12 -7.65 7.99
C PHE A 275 2.55 -8.61 9.03
N PRO A 276 1.76 -8.13 9.99
CA PRO A 276 1.23 -9.04 10.99
C PRO A 276 -0.29 -9.29 10.91
N GLY A 277 -1.03 -8.50 10.15
CA GLY A 277 -2.48 -8.59 10.04
C GLY A 277 -3.08 -7.33 9.46
N MET A 278 -4.29 -7.45 8.91
CA MET A 278 -5.07 -6.36 8.35
C MET A 278 -6.22 -6.02 9.30
N LEU A 279 -6.64 -4.76 9.29
CA LEU A 279 -7.81 -4.31 10.05
C LEU A 279 -8.88 -3.78 9.10
N VAL A 280 -10.10 -4.28 9.23
CA VAL A 280 -11.30 -3.73 8.58
C VAL A 280 -12.03 -2.87 9.59
N ALA A 281 -12.24 -1.61 9.27
CA ALA A 281 -13.09 -0.74 10.05
C ALA A 281 -14.33 -0.35 9.24
N PHE A 282 -15.50 -0.46 9.88
CA PHE A 282 -16.79 -0.04 9.35
C PHE A 282 -17.22 1.27 10.01
N GLN A 283 -18.07 2.03 9.30
CA GLN A 283 -18.63 3.32 9.72
C GLN A 283 -19.29 3.30 11.12
N ASN A 284 -19.79 2.14 11.55
CA ASN A 284 -20.47 1.95 12.83
C ASN A 284 -19.50 1.66 13.99
N ALA A 285 -18.23 2.08 13.87
CA ALA A 285 -17.17 1.78 14.85
C ALA A 285 -16.90 0.28 15.05
N GLN A 286 -17.39 -0.57 14.14
CA GLN A 286 -17.07 -1.99 14.13
C GLN A 286 -15.68 -2.19 13.54
N VAL A 287 -14.85 -2.94 14.26
CA VAL A 287 -13.46 -3.19 13.90
C VAL A 287 -13.28 -4.71 13.85
N ASN A 288 -13.10 -5.23 12.65
CA ASN A 288 -12.79 -6.64 12.42
C ASN A 288 -11.30 -6.77 12.08
N PHE A 289 -10.60 -7.62 12.81
CA PHE A 289 -9.23 -7.99 12.43
C PHE A 289 -9.30 -9.08 11.38
N LEU A 290 -8.67 -8.82 10.23
CA LEU A 290 -8.40 -9.77 9.17
C LEU A 290 -6.94 -10.17 9.28
N THR A 291 -6.61 -11.14 10.12
CA THR A 291 -5.22 -11.57 10.32
C THR A 291 -4.73 -12.38 9.12
N THR A 292 -4.10 -11.76 8.11
CA THR A 292 -3.42 -12.56 7.08
C THR A 292 -2.05 -13.00 7.60
N MET A 293 -1.98 -14.21 8.18
CA MET A 293 -0.79 -14.81 8.81
C MET A 293 0.34 -15.21 7.83
N GLN A 294 0.39 -14.67 6.61
CA GLN A 294 1.56 -14.83 5.75
C GLN A 294 2.57 -13.72 6.08
N PHE A 295 3.58 -14.07 6.87
CA PHE A 295 4.77 -13.24 7.00
C PHE A 295 5.51 -13.25 5.65
N PHE A 296 5.33 -12.19 4.85
CA PHE A 296 6.19 -12.00 3.68
C PHE A 296 7.50 -11.38 4.14
N ARG A 297 8.54 -12.21 4.26
CA ARG A 297 9.91 -11.75 4.14
C ARG A 297 10.28 -11.81 2.66
N SER A 298 10.20 -10.69 1.96
CA SER A 298 10.73 -10.59 0.59
C SER A 298 11.80 -9.52 0.56
N GLN A 299 13.01 -9.88 0.12
CA GLN A 299 14.04 -8.91 -0.24
C GLN A 299 13.82 -8.34 -1.66
N GLU A 300 12.92 -8.93 -2.45
CA GLU A 300 12.78 -8.65 -3.88
C GLU A 300 11.52 -7.83 -4.23
N THR A 301 10.56 -7.70 -3.30
CA THR A 301 9.27 -7.06 -3.57
C THR A 301 9.14 -5.78 -2.75
N SER A 302 8.80 -4.67 -3.38
CA SER A 302 8.54 -3.42 -2.67
C SER A 302 7.38 -3.55 -1.66
N LEU A 303 7.38 -2.70 -0.62
CA LEU A 303 6.27 -2.56 0.34
C LEU A 303 4.91 -2.47 -0.36
N MET A 304 4.87 -1.73 -1.47
CA MET A 304 3.69 -1.59 -2.31
C MET A 304 3.32 -2.86 -3.08
N GLY A 305 4.29 -3.58 -3.62
CA GLY A 305 4.05 -4.86 -4.28
C GLY A 305 3.46 -5.89 -3.31
N ILE A 306 3.98 -5.94 -2.07
CA ILE A 306 3.43 -6.78 -1.00
C ILE A 306 1.98 -6.38 -0.72
N ALA A 307 1.73 -5.10 -0.52
CA ALA A 307 0.42 -4.63 -0.14
C ALA A 307 -0.63 -4.71 -1.27
N ARG A 308 -0.21 -4.53 -2.53
CA ARG A 308 -1.05 -4.77 -3.72
C ARG A 308 -1.42 -6.24 -3.86
N LYS A 309 -0.48 -7.16 -3.62
CA LYS A 309 -0.75 -8.61 -3.64
C LYS A 309 -1.85 -8.97 -2.66
N TYR A 310 -1.82 -8.41 -1.45
CA TYR A 310 -2.87 -8.61 -0.46
C TYR A 310 -4.21 -8.01 -0.87
N ALA A 311 -4.21 -6.75 -1.31
CA ALA A 311 -5.44 -6.12 -1.77
C ALA A 311 -6.09 -6.90 -2.94
N ASN A 312 -5.30 -7.46 -3.87
CA ASN A 312 -5.79 -8.34 -4.94
C ASN A 312 -6.38 -9.67 -4.43
N GLN A 313 -5.85 -10.24 -3.34
CA GLN A 313 -6.43 -11.44 -2.72
C GLN A 313 -7.79 -11.16 -2.07
N LEU A 314 -8.01 -9.93 -1.60
CA LEU A 314 -9.18 -9.52 -0.84
C LEU A 314 -10.33 -9.07 -1.74
N ILE A 315 -10.01 -8.32 -2.79
CA ILE A 315 -10.95 -7.84 -3.79
C ILE A 315 -10.48 -8.26 -5.18
N PRO A 316 -10.50 -9.58 -5.46
CA PRO A 316 -10.07 -10.09 -6.77
C PRO A 316 -10.84 -9.39 -7.88
N ASN A 317 -10.14 -9.09 -8.97
CA ASN A 317 -10.66 -8.40 -10.16
C ASN A 317 -11.04 -6.92 -9.97
N THR A 318 -10.75 -6.29 -8.82
CA THR A 318 -10.85 -4.83 -8.68
C THR A 318 -9.52 -4.16 -9.05
N PRO A 319 -9.47 -3.28 -10.06
CA PRO A 319 -8.25 -2.54 -10.38
C PRO A 319 -7.89 -1.61 -9.22
N LEU A 320 -6.79 -1.92 -8.54
CA LEU A 320 -6.24 -1.07 -7.48
C LEU A 320 -5.57 0.15 -8.10
N ASN A 321 -6.31 1.26 -8.18
CA ASN A 321 -5.68 2.54 -8.43
C ASN A 321 -4.71 2.81 -7.27
N VAL A 322 -3.45 3.10 -7.58
CA VAL A 322 -2.44 3.42 -6.58
C VAL A 322 -2.12 4.90 -6.72
N LYS A 323 -2.39 5.70 -5.68
CA LYS A 323 -2.02 7.12 -5.68
C LYS A 323 -1.00 7.37 -4.60
N PHE A 324 0.19 7.75 -5.05
CA PHE A 324 1.24 8.24 -4.17
C PHE A 324 0.84 9.62 -3.62
N ALA A 325 0.25 9.67 -2.43
CA ALA A 325 -0.25 10.91 -1.84
C ALA A 325 0.90 11.68 -1.16
N ILE A 326 1.28 12.83 -1.72
CA ILE A 326 2.32 13.70 -1.15
C ILE A 326 1.71 14.84 -0.37
N THR A 327 2.32 15.14 0.77
CA THR A 327 1.99 16.34 1.56
C THR A 327 2.92 17.48 1.18
N THR A 328 2.35 18.67 1.01
CA THR A 328 3.11 19.90 0.77
C THR A 328 4.26 20.08 1.77
N GLY A 329 5.44 20.39 1.26
CA GLY A 329 6.65 20.62 2.04
C GLY A 329 7.39 19.36 2.48
N ARG A 330 6.96 18.16 2.09
CA ARG A 330 7.75 16.94 2.30
C ARG A 330 8.39 16.50 0.98
N PRO A 331 9.74 16.46 0.91
CA PRO A 331 10.42 15.95 -0.27
C PRO A 331 10.16 14.46 -0.43
N ILE A 332 10.24 14.00 -1.66
CA ILE A 332 10.30 12.57 -1.99
C ILE A 332 11.43 12.31 -2.97
N SER A 333 12.25 11.29 -2.71
CA SER A 333 13.28 10.84 -3.65
C SER A 333 12.68 10.04 -4.81
N PHE A 334 13.32 10.11 -5.98
CA PHE A 334 12.94 9.27 -7.11
C PHE A 334 13.13 7.78 -6.82
N PHE A 335 14.11 7.45 -5.98
CA PHE A 335 14.27 6.10 -5.46
C PHE A 335 13.03 5.62 -4.71
N THR A 336 12.47 6.43 -3.81
CA THR A 336 11.23 6.09 -3.10
C THR A 336 10.04 5.95 -4.07
N ILE A 337 9.93 6.81 -5.08
CA ILE A 337 8.89 6.69 -6.12
C ILE A 337 9.05 5.38 -6.89
N ALA A 338 10.28 5.06 -7.30
CA ALA A 338 10.60 3.87 -8.08
C ALA A 338 10.32 2.58 -7.29
N GLN A 339 10.79 2.53 -6.04
CA GLN A 339 10.45 1.46 -5.10
C GLN A 339 8.94 1.32 -4.95
N TYR A 340 8.22 2.44 -4.77
CA TYR A 340 6.77 2.42 -4.61
C TYR A 340 6.05 1.83 -5.84
N HIS A 341 6.57 2.05 -7.05
CA HIS A 341 5.96 1.57 -8.29
C HIS A 341 6.51 0.24 -8.81
N ASP A 342 7.50 -0.33 -8.12
CA ASP A 342 8.23 -1.54 -8.51
C ASP A 342 8.83 -1.40 -9.92
N ILE A 343 9.59 -0.32 -10.10
CA ILE A 343 10.26 0.03 -11.35
C ILE A 343 11.71 0.44 -11.06
N PRO A 344 12.61 0.41 -12.07
CA PRO A 344 13.90 1.09 -11.98
C PRO A 344 13.72 2.58 -11.69
N VAL A 345 14.74 3.20 -11.08
CA VAL A 345 14.72 4.66 -10.84
C VAL A 345 14.61 5.39 -12.18
N PRO A 346 13.54 6.14 -12.43
CA PRO A 346 13.34 6.77 -13.72
C PRO A 346 14.35 7.91 -13.90
N ASN A 347 15.06 7.89 -15.02
CA ASN A 347 15.95 8.97 -15.45
C ASN A 347 15.24 10.00 -16.33
N HIS A 348 14.07 9.66 -16.88
CA HIS A 348 13.28 10.56 -17.71
C HIS A 348 11.81 10.50 -17.31
N LEU A 349 11.17 11.66 -17.17
CA LEU A 349 9.77 11.78 -16.79
C LEU A 349 9.09 12.90 -17.58
N SER A 350 7.78 12.78 -17.75
CA SER A 350 6.94 13.91 -18.17
C SER A 350 6.28 14.55 -16.96
N VAL A 351 6.43 15.87 -16.83
CA VAL A 351 5.70 16.73 -15.90
C VAL A 351 4.46 17.21 -16.62
N ALA A 352 3.30 16.65 -16.26
CA ALA A 352 2.01 17.02 -16.81
C ALA A 352 1.26 17.93 -15.84
N LEU A 353 0.66 18.99 -16.36
CA LEU A 353 -0.12 19.96 -15.61
C LEU A 353 -1.49 20.08 -16.28
N GLY A 354 -2.54 20.17 -15.48
CA GLY A 354 -3.89 20.36 -15.99
C GLY A 354 -4.73 21.22 -15.07
N TRP A 355 -5.72 21.91 -15.63
CA TRP A 355 -6.59 22.86 -14.96
C TRP A 355 -7.84 23.17 -15.78
N ASP A 356 -8.93 23.55 -15.11
CA ASP A 356 -10.12 24.09 -15.77
C ASP A 356 -10.18 25.61 -15.55
N THR A 357 -10.08 26.39 -16.62
CA THR A 357 -10.28 27.86 -16.59
C THR A 357 -10.72 28.39 -17.96
N GLU A 358 -11.18 29.64 -18.01
CA GLU A 358 -11.59 30.32 -19.26
C GLU A 358 -10.42 31.03 -19.95
N THR A 359 -9.25 31.08 -19.30
CA THR A 359 -8.04 31.68 -19.85
C THR A 359 -6.97 30.63 -20.06
N ASP A 360 -6.03 30.94 -20.94
CA ASP A 360 -4.78 30.24 -21.03
C ASP A 360 -3.91 30.49 -19.78
N LEU A 361 -3.20 29.45 -19.32
CA LEU A 361 -2.17 29.53 -18.28
C LEU A 361 -0.91 28.87 -18.82
N ASP A 362 0.24 29.38 -18.43
CA ASP A 362 1.53 28.92 -18.93
C ASP A 362 2.29 28.16 -17.84
N SER A 363 2.75 26.97 -18.15
CA SER A 363 3.71 26.23 -17.33
C SER A 363 5.14 26.52 -17.73
N SER A 364 6.03 26.44 -16.74
CA SER A 364 7.44 26.59 -16.98
C SER A 364 8.30 25.82 -15.99
N ILE A 365 9.48 25.42 -16.45
CA ILE A 365 10.56 24.92 -15.59
C ILE A 365 11.69 25.95 -15.56
N ILE A 366 11.94 26.51 -14.38
CA ILE A 366 13.04 27.44 -14.11
C ILE A 366 14.20 26.63 -13.53
N CYS A 367 15.33 26.65 -14.23
CA CYS A 367 16.53 25.89 -13.90
C CYS A 367 17.50 26.80 -13.14
N LEU A 368 17.88 26.41 -11.93
CA LEU A 368 18.83 27.15 -11.11
C LEU A 368 20.04 26.29 -10.74
N ASN A 369 21.20 26.94 -10.71
CA ASN A 369 22.46 26.29 -10.38
C ASN A 369 22.69 26.12 -8.87
N LYS A 370 23.82 25.50 -8.49
CA LYS A 370 24.26 25.34 -7.09
C LYS A 370 24.29 26.64 -6.30
N SER A 371 24.60 27.75 -6.96
CA SER A 371 24.60 29.11 -6.39
C SER A 371 23.20 29.74 -6.29
N ARG A 372 22.15 29.00 -6.66
CA ARG A 372 20.73 29.40 -6.67
C ARG A 372 20.42 30.52 -7.64
N LYS A 373 21.28 30.72 -8.65
CA LYS A 373 21.05 31.67 -9.74
C LYS A 373 20.31 30.98 -10.87
N VAL A 374 19.37 31.70 -11.49
CA VAL A 374 18.67 31.23 -12.69
C VAL A 374 19.68 31.10 -13.83
N ASP A 375 19.69 29.93 -14.48
CA ASP A 375 20.51 29.65 -15.65
C ASP A 375 19.65 29.63 -16.93
N LYS A 376 18.59 28.80 -16.95
CA LYS A 376 17.65 28.69 -18.07
C LYS A 376 16.21 28.61 -17.59
N THR A 377 15.28 29.03 -18.44
CA THR A 377 13.84 28.89 -18.20
C THR A 377 13.20 28.27 -19.43
N VAL A 378 12.50 27.15 -19.25
CA VAL A 378 11.76 26.44 -20.31
C VAL A 378 10.28 26.73 -20.16
N TYR A 379 9.64 27.18 -21.23
CA TYR A 379 8.22 27.54 -21.32
C TYR A 379 7.78 27.55 -22.79
N PHE A 380 6.52 27.87 -23.11
CA PHE A 380 6.01 27.84 -24.49
C PHE A 380 6.86 28.64 -25.51
N GLY A 381 7.44 29.78 -25.09
CA GLY A 381 8.29 30.65 -25.93
C GLY A 381 9.75 30.18 -26.06
N TYR A 382 10.23 29.36 -25.12
CA TYR A 382 11.56 28.76 -25.16
C TYR A 382 11.46 27.29 -24.78
N LYS A 383 11.21 26.45 -25.79
CA LYS A 383 10.72 25.07 -25.58
C LYS A 383 11.81 24.06 -25.20
N ILE A 384 13.10 24.35 -25.38
CA ILE A 384 14.19 23.37 -25.24
C ILE A 384 15.34 23.95 -24.41
N ALA A 385 15.82 23.19 -23.41
CA ALA A 385 17.07 23.48 -22.71
C ALA A 385 17.98 22.25 -22.60
N TYR A 386 19.29 22.51 -22.46
CA TYR A 386 20.35 21.52 -22.22
C TYR A 386 20.34 20.34 -23.19
N SER A 387 20.52 20.61 -24.49
CA SER A 387 20.52 19.57 -25.53
C SER A 387 19.28 18.66 -25.52
N SER A 388 18.11 19.25 -25.24
CA SER A 388 16.82 18.56 -25.10
C SER A 388 16.64 17.71 -23.83
N ALA A 389 17.47 17.91 -22.81
CA ALA A 389 17.23 17.34 -21.49
C ALA A 389 15.95 17.90 -20.85
N ILE A 390 15.52 19.12 -21.21
CA ILE A 390 14.20 19.65 -20.85
C ILE A 390 13.50 20.12 -22.11
N GLN A 391 12.28 19.64 -22.33
CA GLN A 391 11.50 19.94 -23.52
C GLN A 391 10.02 20.20 -23.19
N HIS A 392 9.52 21.38 -23.55
CA HIS A 392 8.10 21.71 -23.54
C HIS A 392 7.42 21.07 -24.75
N MET A 393 6.37 20.27 -24.53
CA MET A 393 5.75 19.45 -25.57
C MET A 393 4.62 20.16 -26.34
N GLY A 394 4.19 21.33 -25.89
CA GLY A 394 3.14 22.12 -26.55
C GLY A 394 2.14 22.69 -25.55
N ASP A 395 1.32 23.60 -26.04
CA ASP A 395 0.30 24.39 -25.35
C ASP A 395 -1.11 23.86 -25.65
N ASN A 396 -1.93 23.71 -24.62
CA ASN A 396 -3.38 23.63 -24.80
C ASN A 396 -3.98 25.01 -24.51
N LEU A 397 -4.03 25.88 -25.53
CA LEU A 397 -4.36 27.32 -25.48
C LEU A 397 -5.70 27.72 -24.79
N THR A 398 -6.52 26.77 -24.38
CA THR A 398 -7.88 27.03 -23.90
C THR A 398 -8.19 26.51 -22.51
N GLY A 399 -7.38 25.59 -21.95
CA GLY A 399 -7.73 24.85 -20.73
C GLY A 399 -9.08 24.12 -20.79
N ARG A 400 -9.66 23.95 -22.00
CA ARG A 400 -10.95 23.28 -22.22
C ARG A 400 -10.70 21.85 -22.66
N GLY A 401 -11.07 20.89 -21.82
CA GLY A 401 -10.98 19.46 -22.12
C GLY A 401 -10.58 18.67 -20.88
N SER A 402 -10.81 17.36 -20.89
CA SER A 402 -10.32 16.48 -19.84
C SER A 402 -8.87 16.07 -20.12
N GLY A 403 -7.94 16.28 -19.20
CA GLY A 403 -6.59 15.74 -19.31
C GLY A 403 -5.50 16.71 -18.87
N ASP A 404 -4.29 16.52 -19.43
CA ASP A 404 -3.17 17.42 -19.22
C ASP A 404 -3.27 18.55 -20.24
N ASP A 405 -3.23 19.80 -19.77
CA ASP A 405 -3.17 20.97 -20.62
C ASP A 405 -1.75 21.22 -21.12
N GLU A 406 -0.76 21.02 -20.26
CA GLU A 406 0.63 21.19 -20.64
C GLU A 406 1.53 20.08 -20.14
N ARG A 407 2.57 19.79 -20.93
CA ARG A 407 3.54 18.73 -20.64
C ARG A 407 4.95 19.22 -20.89
N ILE A 408 5.82 18.99 -19.90
CA ILE A 408 7.26 19.26 -20.00
C ILE A 408 8.01 17.96 -19.72
N MET A 409 8.74 17.45 -20.71
CA MET A 409 9.60 16.29 -20.58
C MET A 409 10.94 16.70 -19.94
N VAL A 410 11.44 15.90 -19.01
CA VAL A 410 12.72 16.10 -18.32
C VAL A 410 13.52 14.80 -18.30
N ARG A 411 14.74 14.82 -18.85
CA ARG A 411 15.76 13.77 -18.77
C ARG A 411 16.79 14.16 -17.71
N PHE A 412 16.55 13.70 -16.48
CA PHE A 412 17.28 14.06 -15.27
C PHE A 412 18.75 13.62 -15.27
N ASP A 413 19.10 12.60 -16.06
CA ASP A 413 20.46 12.12 -16.28
C ASP A 413 21.26 12.97 -17.26
N GLN A 414 20.58 13.80 -18.06
CA GLN A 414 21.19 14.71 -19.04
C GLN A 414 21.25 16.17 -18.55
N ILE A 415 20.73 16.45 -17.35
CA ILE A 415 20.82 17.78 -16.73
C ILE A 415 22.28 18.02 -16.28
N PRO A 416 22.88 19.18 -16.63
CA PRO A 416 24.22 19.54 -16.19
C PRO A 416 24.42 19.44 -14.68
N GLU A 417 25.63 19.06 -14.24
CA GLU A 417 25.93 18.78 -12.83
C GLU A 417 25.87 20.03 -11.93
N ASP A 418 26.02 21.22 -12.50
CA ASP A 418 25.89 22.50 -11.81
C ASP A 418 24.43 22.94 -11.61
N VAL A 419 23.48 22.38 -12.38
CA VAL A 419 22.04 22.63 -12.24
C VAL A 419 21.45 21.71 -11.18
N THR A 420 21.05 22.29 -10.05
CA THR A 420 20.58 21.52 -8.88
C THR A 420 19.13 21.76 -8.52
N TYR A 421 18.48 22.75 -9.09
CA TYR A 421 17.07 23.07 -8.81
C TYR A 421 16.29 23.25 -10.11
N LEU A 422 15.15 22.58 -10.23
CA LEU A 422 14.21 22.76 -11.33
C LEU A 422 12.84 23.13 -10.75
N ALA A 423 12.49 24.42 -10.78
CA ALA A 423 11.24 24.92 -10.23
C ALA A 423 10.12 24.86 -11.28
N VAL A 424 9.04 24.16 -10.95
CA VAL A 424 7.83 24.04 -11.78
C VAL A 424 6.84 25.11 -11.36
N THR A 425 6.51 26.01 -12.27
CA THR A 425 5.58 27.12 -12.04
C THR A 425 4.45 27.14 -13.07
N ILE A 426 3.31 27.71 -12.69
CA ILE A 426 2.21 28.06 -13.58
C ILE A 426 1.97 29.57 -13.44
N THR A 427 1.87 30.30 -14.55
CA THR A 427 1.61 31.74 -14.59
C THR A 427 0.39 32.07 -15.44
N SER A 428 -0.37 33.08 -15.04
CA SER A 428 -1.43 33.66 -15.88
C SER A 428 -0.90 34.92 -16.55
N PHE A 429 -0.61 34.86 -17.86
CA PHE A 429 -0.23 36.03 -18.64
C PHE A 429 -1.33 37.10 -18.65
N ARG A 430 -2.60 36.68 -18.69
CA ARG A 430 -3.78 37.57 -18.73
C ARG A 430 -4.21 38.11 -17.36
N ASN A 431 -3.38 37.99 -16.32
CA ASN A 431 -3.67 38.44 -14.95
C ASN A 431 -4.91 37.77 -14.31
N VAL A 432 -5.34 36.60 -14.80
CA VAL A 432 -6.47 35.91 -14.17
C VAL A 432 -6.01 35.32 -12.85
N PRO A 433 -6.68 35.63 -11.73
CA PRO A 433 -6.31 35.07 -10.45
C PRO A 433 -6.60 33.57 -10.39
N PHE A 434 -5.77 32.83 -9.66
CA PHE A 434 -5.95 31.39 -9.43
C PHE A 434 -7.26 31.04 -8.68
N THR A 435 -8.02 32.02 -8.16
CA THR A 435 -9.39 31.80 -7.65
C THR A 435 -10.37 31.33 -8.72
N TYR A 436 -10.09 31.58 -9.99
CA TYR A 436 -10.92 31.14 -11.11
C TYR A 436 -10.52 29.77 -11.68
N VAL A 437 -9.39 29.22 -11.23
CA VAL A 437 -8.82 27.97 -11.74
C VAL A 437 -9.36 26.78 -10.95
N LYS A 438 -10.18 25.93 -11.57
CA LYS A 438 -10.73 24.72 -10.95
C LYS A 438 -9.92 23.49 -11.35
N GLY A 439 -10.03 22.41 -10.58
CA GLY A 439 -9.48 21.10 -10.96
C GLY A 439 -7.96 20.99 -11.06
N GLY A 440 -7.19 22.06 -10.81
CA GLY A 440 -5.75 22.11 -11.07
C GLY A 440 -4.96 20.94 -10.50
N PHE A 441 -3.97 20.43 -11.23
CA PHE A 441 -3.09 19.37 -10.78
C PHE A 441 -1.72 19.38 -11.47
N LEU A 442 -0.76 18.68 -10.84
CA LEU A 442 0.51 18.28 -11.42
C LEU A 442 0.62 16.77 -11.29
N ARG A 443 0.98 16.07 -12.36
CA ARG A 443 1.32 14.65 -12.31
C ARG A 443 2.64 14.34 -12.99
N LEU A 444 3.31 13.29 -12.53
CA LEU A 444 4.52 12.75 -13.15
C LEU A 444 4.21 11.37 -13.71
N PHE A 445 4.68 11.10 -14.92
CA PHE A 445 4.53 9.77 -15.54
C PHE A 445 5.75 9.41 -16.39
N ILE A 446 5.92 8.11 -16.65
CA ILE A 446 6.93 7.58 -17.57
C ILE A 446 6.39 7.71 -19.00
N PRO A 447 7.04 8.48 -19.89
CA PRO A 447 6.58 8.69 -21.26
C PRO A 447 6.42 7.38 -22.06
N ASP A 448 7.34 6.43 -21.91
CA ASP A 448 7.39 5.20 -22.72
C ASP A 448 6.13 4.33 -22.61
N ASN A 449 5.50 4.32 -21.44
CA ASN A 449 4.35 3.43 -21.15
C ASN A 449 3.17 4.16 -20.50
N ASN A 450 3.21 5.50 -20.43
CA ASN A 450 2.22 6.35 -19.77
C ASN A 450 1.94 5.96 -18.30
N LYS A 451 2.86 5.28 -17.60
CA LYS A 451 2.67 4.91 -16.19
C LYS A 451 2.77 6.14 -15.30
N GLU A 452 1.63 6.56 -14.76
CA GLU A 452 1.55 7.63 -13.77
C GLU A 452 2.25 7.21 -12.48
N LEU A 453 3.22 8.01 -12.05
CA LEU A 453 4.01 7.77 -10.85
C LEU A 453 3.50 8.59 -9.66
N LEU A 454 2.94 9.77 -9.92
CA LEU A 454 2.70 10.76 -8.89
C LEU A 454 1.63 11.74 -9.33
N TYR A 455 0.73 12.11 -8.41
CA TYR A 455 -0.34 13.07 -8.67
C TYR A 455 -0.48 14.04 -7.50
N LEU A 456 -0.44 15.33 -7.79
CA LEU A 456 -0.54 16.44 -6.84
C LEU A 456 -1.74 17.33 -7.19
N PRO A 457 -2.85 17.24 -6.45
CA PRO A 457 -3.98 18.14 -6.68
C PRO A 457 -3.71 19.54 -6.10
N LEU A 458 -4.23 20.55 -6.79
CA LEU A 458 -4.37 21.92 -6.30
C LEU A 458 -5.42 21.95 -5.19
N LYS A 459 -4.97 22.13 -3.93
CA LYS A 459 -5.87 22.06 -2.76
C LYS A 459 -6.51 23.39 -2.36
N LYS A 460 -5.82 24.51 -2.62
CA LYS A 460 -6.24 25.84 -2.17
C LYS A 460 -5.87 26.86 -3.22
N GLN A 461 -6.87 27.56 -3.74
CA GLN A 461 -6.69 28.69 -4.64
C GLN A 461 -6.40 29.96 -3.84
N LYS A 462 -5.73 30.94 -4.46
CA LYS A 462 -5.49 32.26 -3.89
C LYS A 462 -5.67 33.33 -4.95
N ASN A 463 -6.02 34.54 -4.52
CA ASN A 463 -6.09 35.72 -5.39
C ASN A 463 -4.68 36.20 -5.73
N LYS A 464 -4.02 35.46 -6.63
CA LYS A 464 -2.63 35.58 -7.09
C LYS A 464 -2.57 35.05 -8.52
N THR A 465 -1.60 35.51 -9.31
CA THR A 465 -1.50 35.21 -10.76
C THR A 465 -0.45 34.15 -11.10
N CYS A 466 0.32 33.70 -10.11
CA CYS A 466 1.32 32.65 -10.27
C CYS A 466 1.25 31.62 -9.13
N LEU A 467 1.46 30.36 -9.49
CA LEU A 467 1.69 29.25 -8.59
C LEU A 467 3.08 28.64 -8.81
N PHE A 468 3.94 28.72 -7.81
CA PHE A 468 5.11 27.85 -7.67
C PHE A 468 4.66 26.50 -7.12
N PHE A 469 4.47 25.55 -8.03
CA PHE A 469 3.79 24.28 -7.75
C PHE A 469 4.72 23.33 -6.98
N ALA A 470 5.84 22.95 -7.57
CA ALA A 470 6.80 22.00 -7.03
C ALA A 470 8.21 22.30 -7.53
N MET A 471 9.21 21.71 -6.89
CA MET A 471 10.61 21.87 -7.27
C MET A 471 11.31 20.53 -7.25
N PHE A 472 12.05 20.20 -8.30
CA PHE A 472 13.01 19.12 -8.26
C PHE A 472 14.34 19.63 -7.71
N VAL A 473 14.96 18.85 -6.83
CA VAL A 473 16.24 19.20 -6.20
C VAL A 473 17.20 18.03 -6.29
N LYS A 474 18.43 18.31 -6.73
CA LYS A 474 19.53 17.34 -6.80
C LYS A 474 20.40 17.47 -5.56
N ILE A 475 20.47 16.39 -4.77
CA ILE A 475 21.32 16.30 -3.57
C ILE A 475 22.10 15.00 -3.66
N ASN A 476 23.44 15.08 -3.54
CA ASN A 476 24.35 13.93 -3.63
C ASN A 476 24.08 13.05 -4.87
N GLY A 477 23.83 13.69 -6.03
CA GLY A 477 23.53 13.01 -7.30
C GLY A 477 22.11 12.44 -7.42
N GLN A 478 21.28 12.52 -6.38
CA GLN A 478 19.91 11.98 -6.37
C GLN A 478 18.88 13.11 -6.52
N TRP A 479 17.84 12.86 -7.32
CA TRP A 479 16.75 13.81 -7.53
C TRP A 479 15.58 13.56 -6.56
N TYR A 480 15.08 14.66 -6.01
CA TYR A 480 13.93 14.72 -5.11
C TYR A 480 12.87 15.65 -5.67
N LEU A 481 11.59 15.30 -5.56
CA LEU A 481 10.47 16.23 -5.79
C LEU A 481 10.03 16.84 -4.47
N PHE A 482 9.92 18.16 -4.42
CA PHE A 482 9.42 18.92 -3.28
C PHE A 482 8.16 19.69 -3.67
N PRO A 483 6.97 19.35 -3.13
CA PRO A 483 5.76 20.11 -3.40
C PRO A 483 5.79 21.43 -2.61
N VAL A 484 5.85 22.55 -3.33
CA VAL A 484 6.02 23.90 -2.77
C VAL A 484 4.66 24.56 -2.49
N MET A 485 3.77 24.60 -3.49
CA MET A 485 2.43 25.19 -3.43
C MET A 485 2.39 26.64 -2.90
N LYS A 486 3.28 27.50 -3.41
CA LYS A 486 3.38 28.91 -3.01
C LYS A 486 2.89 29.83 -4.13
N TYR A 487 2.16 30.88 -3.77
CA TYR A 487 1.56 31.80 -4.73
C TYR A 487 2.27 33.15 -4.75
N TYR A 488 2.37 33.73 -5.94
CA TYR A 488 3.02 35.01 -6.21
C TYR A 488 2.16 35.90 -7.12
N ASN A 489 2.44 37.21 -7.11
CA ASN A 489 1.95 38.12 -8.14
C ASN A 489 3.01 38.18 -9.25
N ALA A 490 2.88 37.31 -10.25
CA ALA A 490 3.79 37.23 -11.38
C ALA A 490 3.01 36.70 -12.58
N ASN A 491 3.22 37.29 -13.75
CA ASN A 491 2.44 36.94 -14.94
C ASN A 491 3.29 36.25 -16.00
N THR A 492 4.60 36.15 -15.76
CA THR A 492 5.56 35.50 -16.66
C THR A 492 6.56 34.69 -15.86
N ALA A 493 7.16 33.70 -16.51
CA ALA A 493 8.21 32.87 -15.93
C ALA A 493 9.44 33.69 -15.51
N GLU A 494 9.74 34.79 -16.20
CA GLU A 494 10.86 35.68 -15.86
C GLU A 494 10.64 36.47 -14.57
N VAL A 495 9.42 36.93 -14.30
CA VAL A 495 9.12 37.67 -13.07
C VAL A 495 9.18 36.73 -11.87
N VAL A 496 8.58 35.53 -11.98
CA VAL A 496 8.60 34.56 -10.88
C VAL A 496 9.99 33.96 -10.65
N SER A 497 10.85 33.87 -11.67
CA SER A 497 12.21 33.34 -11.49
C SER A 497 13.04 34.18 -10.51
N LYS A 498 12.91 35.51 -10.57
CA LYS A 498 13.54 36.46 -9.62
C LYS A 498 13.01 36.26 -8.19
N GLU A 499 11.71 36.07 -8.03
CA GLU A 499 11.06 35.77 -6.73
C GLU A 499 11.52 34.43 -6.13
N ILE A 500 11.69 33.41 -6.99
CA ILE A 500 12.18 32.09 -6.58
C ILE A 500 13.65 32.16 -6.17
N GLU A 501 14.49 32.83 -6.97
CA GLU A 501 15.90 33.05 -6.65
C GLU A 501 16.05 33.75 -5.28
N GLN A 502 15.30 34.83 -5.03
CA GLN A 502 15.31 35.51 -3.73
C GLN A 502 14.87 34.59 -2.58
N MET A 503 13.81 33.80 -2.80
CA MET A 503 13.32 32.87 -1.79
C MET A 503 14.35 31.79 -1.43
N LEU A 504 15.01 31.18 -2.42
CA LEU A 504 16.01 30.14 -2.19
C LEU A 504 17.28 30.70 -1.52
N ASN A 505 17.55 32.00 -1.72
CA ASN A 505 18.65 32.69 -1.05
C ASN A 505 18.38 32.98 0.44
N GLN A 506 17.14 32.89 0.91
CA GLN A 506 16.85 32.98 2.35
C GLN A 506 17.42 31.75 3.08
N THR A 507 18.41 31.98 3.96
CA THR A 507 19.26 30.97 4.61
C THR A 507 18.50 29.80 5.25
N ASN A 508 17.26 30.03 5.69
CA ASN A 508 16.45 29.02 6.37
C ASN A 508 15.64 28.12 5.43
N TYR A 509 15.41 28.49 4.16
CA TYR A 509 14.51 27.72 3.31
C TYR A 509 15.14 26.42 2.82
N ILE A 510 16.32 26.52 2.18
CA ILE A 510 17.08 25.35 1.72
C ILE A 510 17.47 24.48 2.91
N LYS A 511 17.95 25.08 4.01
CA LYS A 511 18.29 24.32 5.22
C LYS A 511 17.10 23.51 5.73
N LYS A 512 15.92 24.12 5.89
CA LYS A 512 14.69 23.40 6.29
C LYS A 512 14.28 22.32 5.29
N MET A 513 14.56 22.50 4.01
CA MET A 513 14.26 21.52 2.98
C MET A 513 15.22 20.33 3.07
N THR A 514 16.52 20.57 3.17
CA THR A 514 17.55 19.54 3.33
C THR A 514 17.41 18.80 4.65
N ASP A 515 17.12 19.49 5.76
CA ASP A 515 16.86 18.88 7.06
C ASP A 515 15.69 17.88 6.97
N ARG A 516 14.65 18.19 6.20
CA ARG A 516 13.50 17.28 5.94
C ARG A 516 13.79 16.12 4.99
N ILE A 517 14.92 16.14 4.28
CA ILE A 517 15.39 15.02 3.46
C ILE A 517 16.18 14.03 4.34
N ILE A 518 16.85 14.55 5.37
CA ILE A 518 17.64 13.78 6.34
C ILE A 518 16.73 13.16 7.42
N GLU A 519 15.70 13.88 7.87
CA GLU A 519 14.64 13.38 8.78
C GLU A 519 13.68 12.40 8.12
#